data_AF-A0A2N1DLT9-F1
#
_entry.id   AF-A0A2N1DLT9-F1
#
_cell.length_a   1.000
_cell.length_b   1.000
_cell.length_c   1.000
_cell.angle_alpha   90.00
_cell.angle_beta   90.00
_cell.angle_gamma   90.00
#
_symmetry.space_group_name_H-M   'P 1'
#
loop_
_entity.id
_entity.type
_entity.pdbx_description
1 polymer ?
#
loop_
_entity_poly.entity_id
_entity_poly.type
_entity_poly.pdbx_seq_one_letter_code
_entity_poly.pdbx_strand_id
1 'polypeptide(L)'
;ASDFQRAWILCVNEFKSVKSEIKELESEILLAPKNKMMQKAQLYTKVFASADGVESLTGDNGVESQFANRFSYLKFEGSLEDRPLFQSVGSDMYFKSVSAYVATWLNKAVGEMIKLGEESARKESTAHIKGFHNKYGISESFGDVKDNINEIAEEFLLYCLNIGQTKRTLKRTYDSLEDERFGKYMFKQYGTSGLILTSPKKAFDDWIDSTYSNSQKIGIRKMKDKIFYLMPSIKKHQIQKGTMPMRKYGILLEDTTI
;
A
#
# COMPACT_ATOMS: atom_id res chain seq x y z
N ALA A 1 -3.97 11.39 -32.10
CA ALA A 1 -4.15 10.02 -32.64
C ALA A 1 -2.86 9.52 -33.28
N SER A 2 -2.24 10.33 -34.16
CA SER A 2 -0.87 10.11 -34.64
C SER A 2 0.12 9.78 -33.52
N ASP A 3 0.03 10.52 -32.41
CA ASP A 3 0.99 10.44 -31.30
C ASP A 3 0.91 9.14 -30.50
N PHE A 4 -0.16 8.35 -30.69
CA PHE A 4 -0.36 7.05 -30.06
C PHE A 4 -0.13 5.88 -31.04
N GLN A 5 -0.13 6.15 -32.34
CA GLN A 5 0.10 5.12 -33.35
C GLN A 5 1.59 4.79 -33.39
N ARG A 6 1.94 3.50 -33.27
CA ARG A 6 3.32 2.99 -33.28
C ARG A 6 4.20 3.53 -32.14
N ALA A 7 3.58 4.04 -31.06
CA ALA A 7 4.30 4.42 -29.86
C ALA A 7 4.61 3.18 -29.02
N TRP A 8 5.88 2.99 -28.66
CA TRP A 8 6.29 1.93 -27.73
C TRP A 8 5.92 2.27 -26.28
N ILE A 9 5.93 3.55 -25.93
CA ILE A 9 5.82 4.04 -24.56
C ILE A 9 4.75 5.13 -24.51
N LEU A 10 3.79 4.97 -23.60
CA LEU A 10 2.94 6.06 -23.12
C LEU A 10 3.62 6.70 -21.91
N CYS A 11 4.13 7.92 -22.09
CA CYS A 11 4.72 8.69 -21.00
C CYS A 11 3.72 9.74 -20.49
N VAL A 12 3.39 9.68 -19.20
CA VAL A 12 2.55 10.65 -18.50
C VAL A 12 3.45 11.48 -17.60
N ASN A 13 3.68 12.73 -18.00
CA ASN A 13 4.44 13.69 -17.20
C ASN A 13 3.54 14.33 -16.14
N GLU A 14 4.17 14.78 -15.05
CA GLU A 14 3.49 15.42 -13.91
C GLU A 14 2.33 14.59 -13.35
N PHE A 15 2.58 13.30 -13.15
CA PHE A 15 1.59 12.39 -12.61
C PHE A 15 1.26 12.74 -11.15
N LYS A 16 0.08 13.34 -10.91
CA LYS A 16 -0.34 13.80 -9.57
C LYS A 16 -1.26 12.83 -8.83
N SER A 17 -2.06 12.03 -9.53
CA SER A 17 -2.98 11.10 -8.87
C SER A 17 -3.43 9.93 -9.74
N VAL A 18 -3.71 8.80 -9.09
CA VAL A 18 -4.30 7.61 -9.70
C VAL A 18 -5.82 7.76 -9.77
N LYS A 19 -6.36 7.68 -10.99
CA LYS A 19 -7.81 7.56 -11.23
C LYS A 19 -8.21 6.10 -11.41
N SER A 20 -9.50 5.80 -11.25
CA SER A 20 -10.07 4.46 -11.42
C SER A 20 -9.67 3.78 -12.72
N GLU A 21 -9.59 4.55 -13.80
CA GLU A 21 -9.28 4.13 -15.16
C GLU A 21 -7.83 3.64 -15.30
N ILE A 22 -6.93 4.14 -14.46
CA ILE A 22 -5.52 3.70 -14.43
C ILE A 22 -5.37 2.36 -13.69
N LYS A 23 -6.33 1.99 -12.83
CA LYS A 23 -6.31 0.70 -12.10
C LYS A 23 -6.46 -0.51 -13.03
N GLU A 24 -7.10 -0.32 -14.18
CA GLU A 24 -7.34 -1.38 -15.17
C GLU A 24 -6.12 -1.64 -16.08
N LEU A 25 -5.11 -0.76 -16.10
CA LEU A 25 -3.84 -0.89 -16.85
C LEU A 25 -3.98 -1.54 -18.24
N GLU A 26 -5.02 -1.18 -18.99
CA GLU A 26 -5.37 -1.83 -20.25
C GLU A 26 -4.22 -1.86 -21.27
N SER A 27 -4.08 -2.98 -22.00
CA SER A 27 -3.11 -3.10 -23.10
C SER A 27 -3.51 -2.30 -24.34
N GLU A 28 -4.71 -1.71 -24.33
CA GLU A 28 -5.24 -0.89 -25.41
C GLU A 28 -5.77 0.43 -24.86
N ILE A 29 -5.78 1.47 -25.69
CA ILE A 29 -6.52 2.70 -25.41
C ILE A 29 -7.44 3.03 -26.58
N LEU A 30 -8.69 3.35 -26.26
CA LEU A 30 -9.65 3.87 -27.23
C LEU A 30 -9.42 5.37 -27.42
N LEU A 31 -9.11 5.76 -28.65
CA LEU A 31 -8.93 7.13 -29.08
C LEU A 31 -10.18 7.57 -29.83
N ALA A 32 -10.86 8.58 -29.31
CA ALA A 32 -12.00 9.23 -29.97
C ALA A 32 -11.64 10.66 -30.40
N PRO A 33 -10.78 10.85 -31.42
CA PRO A 33 -10.43 12.18 -31.91
C PRO A 33 -11.67 12.92 -32.42
N LYS A 34 -11.77 14.22 -32.12
CA LYS A 34 -12.90 15.06 -32.51
C LYS A 34 -13.13 14.99 -34.03
N ASN A 35 -14.38 14.76 -34.43
CA ASN A 35 -14.83 14.67 -35.83
C ASN A 35 -14.12 13.56 -36.65
N LYS A 36 -13.61 12.51 -36.00
CA LYS A 36 -12.96 11.38 -36.65
C LYS A 36 -13.50 10.06 -36.08
N MET A 37 -13.32 8.98 -36.83
CA MET A 37 -13.66 7.64 -36.35
C MET A 37 -12.82 7.27 -35.14
N MET A 38 -13.44 6.53 -34.22
CA MET A 38 -12.74 5.96 -33.07
C MET A 38 -11.67 4.97 -33.54
N GLN A 39 -10.54 4.97 -32.85
CA GLN A 39 -9.39 4.12 -33.14
C GLN A 39 -8.92 3.44 -31.86
N LYS A 40 -8.37 2.24 -31.97
CA LYS A 40 -7.67 1.57 -30.87
C LYS A 40 -6.17 1.65 -31.08
N ALA A 41 -5.43 1.97 -30.05
CA ALA A 41 -3.97 1.92 -30.04
C ALA A 41 -3.48 0.93 -28.98
N GLN A 42 -2.47 0.13 -29.33
CA GLN A 42 -1.82 -0.80 -28.42
C GLN A 42 -0.88 -0.02 -27.48
N LEU A 43 -0.84 -0.42 -26.21
CA LEU A 43 0.03 0.12 -25.17
C LEU A 43 0.98 -0.97 -24.70
N TYR A 44 2.26 -0.81 -25.00
CA TYR A 44 3.29 -1.78 -24.61
C TYR A 44 3.92 -1.44 -23.26
N THR A 45 4.25 -0.17 -23.04
CA THR A 45 4.83 0.33 -21.79
C THR A 45 4.14 1.62 -21.36
N LYS A 46 3.90 1.75 -20.06
CA LYS A 46 3.34 2.95 -19.43
C LYS A 46 4.37 3.49 -18.43
N VAL A 47 4.73 4.76 -18.57
CA VAL A 47 5.67 5.46 -17.69
C VAL A 47 4.96 6.65 -17.07
N PHE A 48 4.98 6.73 -15.75
CA PHE A 48 4.42 7.83 -14.98
C PHE A 48 5.57 8.59 -14.32
N ALA A 49 5.76 9.84 -14.70
CA ALA A 49 6.84 10.68 -14.18
C ALA A 49 6.26 11.77 -13.27
N SER A 50 6.85 11.93 -12.08
CA SER A 50 6.52 13.00 -11.15
C SER A 50 7.79 13.45 -10.42
N ALA A 51 7.94 14.75 -10.21
CA ALA A 51 8.99 15.32 -9.35
C ALA A 51 8.61 15.20 -7.85
N ASP A 52 7.31 15.13 -7.56
CA ASP A 52 6.76 15.01 -6.21
C ASP A 52 6.28 13.58 -5.92
N GLY A 53 6.13 13.26 -4.63
CA GLY A 53 5.43 12.06 -4.19
C GLY A 53 3.97 12.05 -4.65
N VAL A 54 3.43 10.85 -4.93
CA VAL A 54 2.05 10.66 -5.41
C VAL A 54 1.23 9.96 -4.32
N GLU A 55 0.64 10.74 -3.42
CA GLU A 55 -0.07 10.25 -2.23
C GLU A 55 -1.19 9.24 -2.56
N SER A 56 -1.85 9.38 -3.70
CA SER A 56 -2.87 8.42 -4.14
C SER A 56 -2.34 7.02 -4.49
N LEU A 57 -1.03 6.89 -4.69
CA LEU A 57 -0.32 5.64 -5.02
C LEU A 57 0.34 5.06 -3.75
N THR A 58 0.85 5.93 -2.88
CA THR A 58 1.54 5.61 -1.64
C THR A 58 0.79 6.26 -0.48
N GLY A 59 -0.03 5.50 0.24
CA GLY A 59 -0.68 6.00 1.44
C GLY A 59 0.30 6.05 2.61
N ASP A 60 -0.10 6.71 3.71
CA ASP A 60 0.71 6.82 4.94
C ASP A 60 1.13 5.47 5.54
N ASN A 61 0.45 4.39 5.14
CA ASN A 61 0.62 3.03 5.67
C ASN A 61 1.14 2.06 4.60
N GLY A 62 1.74 2.59 3.53
CA GLY A 62 2.28 1.81 2.42
C GLY A 62 1.36 1.75 1.21
N VAL A 63 1.66 0.82 0.31
CA VAL A 63 0.99 0.71 -0.99
C VAL A 63 -0.10 -0.34 -0.93
N GLU A 64 -1.30 -0.02 -1.40
CA GLU A 64 -2.37 -1.01 -1.50
C GLU A 64 -1.94 -2.15 -2.44
N SER A 65 -2.19 -3.41 -2.08
CA SER A 65 -1.72 -4.57 -2.87
C SER A 65 -2.13 -4.52 -4.35
N GLN A 66 -3.24 -3.85 -4.68
CA GLN A 66 -3.68 -3.66 -6.06
C GLN A 66 -2.73 -2.80 -6.90
N PHE A 67 -2.00 -1.88 -6.26
CA PHE A 67 -0.95 -1.08 -6.85
C PHE A 67 0.41 -1.75 -6.72
N ALA A 68 0.67 -2.42 -5.58
CA ALA A 68 1.90 -3.17 -5.36
C ALA A 68 2.17 -4.16 -6.50
N ASN A 69 1.15 -4.93 -6.90
CA ASN A 69 1.25 -5.92 -7.98
C ASN A 69 1.34 -5.33 -9.40
N ARG A 70 1.23 -4.01 -9.56
CA ARG A 70 1.02 -3.33 -10.85
C ARG A 70 2.03 -2.24 -11.15
N PHE A 71 2.66 -1.67 -10.13
CA PHE A 71 3.59 -0.56 -10.26
C PHE A 71 5.01 -0.97 -9.85
N SER A 72 5.96 -0.52 -10.65
CA SER A 72 7.36 -0.46 -10.25
C SER A 72 7.76 1.00 -10.03
N TYR A 73 8.62 1.24 -9.06
CA TYR A 73 9.06 2.57 -8.64
C TYR A 73 10.56 2.72 -8.84
N LEU A 74 10.93 3.83 -9.47
CA LEU A 74 12.31 4.24 -9.66
C LEU A 74 12.45 5.66 -9.11
N LYS A 75 13.38 5.84 -8.18
CA LYS A 75 13.75 7.15 -7.65
C LYS A 75 15.09 7.56 -8.24
N PHE A 76 15.13 8.76 -8.80
CA PHE A 76 16.36 9.39 -9.28
C PHE A 76 16.53 10.73 -8.57
N GLU A 77 17.78 11.11 -8.33
CA GLU A 77 18.17 12.35 -7.65
C GLU A 77 19.25 13.07 -8.46
N GLY A 78 19.43 14.36 -8.20
CA GLY A 78 20.37 15.25 -8.89
C GLY A 78 19.75 16.01 -10.06
N SER A 79 20.53 16.92 -10.65
CA SER A 79 20.12 17.72 -11.81
C SER A 79 20.78 17.23 -13.09
N LEU A 80 20.05 17.31 -14.19
CA LEU A 80 20.63 17.10 -15.52
C LEU A 80 21.67 18.18 -15.84
N GLU A 81 21.49 19.38 -15.31
CA GLU A 81 22.36 20.54 -15.51
C GLU A 81 23.76 20.34 -14.92
N ASP A 82 23.90 19.45 -13.94
CA ASP A 82 25.18 19.13 -13.30
C ASP A 82 26.00 18.12 -14.12
N ARG A 83 25.43 17.49 -15.16
CA ARG A 83 26.13 16.47 -15.92
C ARG A 83 27.15 17.12 -16.86
N PRO A 84 28.45 16.75 -16.80
CA PRO A 84 29.48 17.37 -17.64
C PRO A 84 29.17 17.30 -19.14
N LEU A 85 28.60 16.17 -19.60
CA LEU A 85 28.20 16.01 -20.99
C LEU A 85 27.03 16.92 -21.38
N PHE A 86 26.07 17.14 -20.47
CA PHE A 86 24.95 18.06 -20.75
C PHE A 86 25.45 19.49 -20.90
N GLN A 87 26.38 19.91 -20.04
CA GLN A 87 27.02 21.23 -20.11
C GLN A 87 27.85 21.41 -21.38
N SER A 88 28.53 20.36 -21.85
CA SER A 88 29.43 20.47 -23.00
C SER A 88 28.71 20.52 -24.36
N VAL A 89 27.63 19.75 -24.54
CA VAL A 89 26.91 19.70 -25.83
C VAL A 89 25.64 20.55 -25.87
N GLY A 90 25.18 21.02 -24.71
CA GLY A 90 23.93 21.77 -24.56
C GLY A 90 22.68 20.88 -24.64
N SER A 91 21.53 21.47 -24.28
CA SER A 91 20.26 20.74 -24.07
C SER A 91 19.72 20.06 -25.34
N ASP A 92 19.71 20.76 -26.48
CA ASP A 92 19.16 20.24 -27.74
C ASP A 92 19.96 19.02 -28.26
N MET A 93 21.29 19.13 -28.31
CA MET A 93 22.14 18.05 -28.79
C MET A 93 22.12 16.86 -27.82
N TYR A 94 22.10 17.12 -26.51
CA TYR A 94 21.97 16.07 -25.51
C TYR A 94 20.67 15.29 -25.69
N PHE A 95 19.54 16.00 -25.80
CA PHE A 95 18.22 15.38 -26.00
C PHE A 95 18.16 14.54 -27.28
N LYS A 96 18.65 15.08 -28.40
CA LYS A 96 18.71 14.34 -29.68
C LYS A 96 19.56 13.09 -29.57
N SER A 97 20.70 13.17 -28.89
CA SER A 97 21.61 12.04 -28.69
C SER A 97 20.99 10.95 -27.82
N VAL A 98 20.36 11.31 -26.70
CA VAL A 98 19.66 10.36 -25.83
C VAL A 98 18.50 9.71 -26.57
N SER A 99 17.72 10.49 -27.31
CA SER A 99 16.59 9.99 -28.11
C SER A 99 17.05 8.99 -29.18
N ALA A 100 18.12 9.31 -29.91
CA ALA A 100 18.71 8.42 -30.90
C ALA A 100 19.26 7.14 -30.27
N TYR A 101 19.91 7.25 -29.11
CA TYR A 101 20.41 6.11 -28.34
C TYR A 101 19.27 5.17 -27.92
N VAL A 102 18.22 5.72 -27.30
CA VAL A 102 17.06 4.94 -26.84
C VAL A 102 16.35 4.27 -28.01
N ALA A 103 16.14 4.98 -29.12
CA ALA A 103 15.53 4.41 -30.32
C ALA A 103 16.38 3.26 -30.90
N THR A 104 17.71 3.44 -30.97
CA THR A 104 18.63 2.40 -31.45
C THR A 104 18.58 1.16 -30.57
N TRP A 105 18.60 1.37 -29.25
CA TRP A 105 18.52 0.28 -28.28
C TRP A 105 17.19 -0.48 -28.38
N LEU A 106 16.05 0.22 -28.44
CA LEU A 106 14.73 -0.39 -28.58
C LEU A 106 14.61 -1.22 -29.87
N ASN A 107 15.05 -0.66 -31.01
CA ASN A 107 15.01 -1.36 -32.29
C ASN A 107 15.87 -2.63 -32.26
N LYS A 108 17.05 -2.57 -31.62
CA LYS A 108 17.90 -3.75 -31.42
C LYS A 108 17.21 -4.80 -30.56
N ALA A 109 16.70 -4.42 -29.39
CA ALA A 109 16.04 -5.34 -28.46
C ALA A 109 14.82 -6.01 -29.09
N VAL A 110 13.99 -5.26 -29.81
CA VAL A 110 12.84 -5.81 -30.56
C VAL A 110 13.32 -6.77 -31.64
N GLY A 111 14.38 -6.42 -32.38
CA GLY A 111 14.95 -7.29 -33.41
C GLY A 111 15.48 -8.62 -32.84
N GLU A 112 16.06 -8.60 -31.64
CA GLU A 112 16.50 -9.80 -30.91
C GLU A 112 15.31 -10.68 -30.49
N MET A 113 14.25 -10.06 -29.94
CA MET A 113 13.02 -10.78 -29.56
C MET A 113 12.32 -11.40 -30.77
N ILE A 114 12.29 -10.73 -31.92
CA ILE A 114 11.72 -11.30 -33.15
C ILE A 114 12.52 -12.53 -33.60
N LYS A 115 13.86 -12.48 -33.54
CA LYS A 115 14.72 -13.60 -33.94
C LYS A 115 14.56 -14.84 -33.06
N LEU A 116 14.23 -14.65 -31.78
CA LEU A 116 13.99 -15.75 -30.83
C LEU A 116 12.72 -16.55 -31.13
N GLY A 117 11.78 -15.97 -31.89
CA GLY A 117 10.45 -16.53 -32.10
C GLY A 117 9.52 -16.31 -30.91
N GLU A 118 8.21 -16.38 -31.16
CA GLU A 118 7.18 -15.93 -30.22
C GLU A 118 7.25 -16.60 -28.85
N GLU A 119 7.39 -17.93 -28.81
CA GLU A 119 7.36 -18.68 -27.55
C GLU A 119 8.54 -18.32 -26.64
N SER A 120 9.76 -18.34 -27.20
CA SER A 120 10.98 -17.99 -26.48
C SER A 120 10.98 -16.53 -26.05
N ALA A 121 10.59 -15.62 -26.95
CA ALA A 121 10.49 -14.19 -26.65
C ALA A 121 9.50 -13.91 -25.52
N ARG A 122 8.35 -14.60 -25.50
CA ARG A 122 7.36 -14.48 -24.42
C ARG A 122 7.92 -14.96 -23.08
N LYS A 123 8.63 -16.10 -23.07
CA LYS A 123 9.26 -16.64 -21.86
C LYS A 123 10.31 -15.68 -21.32
N GLU A 124 11.18 -15.18 -22.18
CA GLU A 124 12.25 -14.24 -21.83
C GLU A 124 11.68 -12.91 -21.32
N SER A 125 10.71 -12.33 -22.03
CA SER A 125 10.04 -11.10 -21.62
C SER A 125 9.33 -11.25 -20.28
N THR A 126 8.66 -12.38 -20.03
CA THR A 126 8.02 -12.68 -18.75
C THR A 126 9.04 -12.74 -17.61
N ALA A 127 10.19 -13.40 -17.85
CA ALA A 127 11.27 -13.47 -16.87
C ALA A 127 11.85 -12.09 -16.57
N HIS A 128 12.06 -11.25 -17.59
CA HIS A 128 12.53 -9.87 -17.42
C HIS A 128 11.54 -9.00 -16.67
N ILE A 129 10.25 -9.03 -17.01
CA ILE A 129 9.22 -8.26 -16.30
C ILE A 129 9.14 -8.68 -14.84
N LYS A 130 9.16 -10.01 -14.56
CA LYS A 130 9.19 -10.50 -13.18
C LYS A 130 10.46 -10.05 -12.44
N GLY A 131 11.63 -10.18 -13.05
CA GLY A 131 12.88 -9.75 -12.43
C GLY A 131 12.90 -8.24 -12.14
N PHE A 132 12.39 -7.44 -13.08
CA PHE A 132 12.25 -6.00 -12.91
C PHE A 132 11.27 -5.65 -11.79
N HIS A 133 10.10 -6.28 -11.77
CA HIS A 133 9.08 -6.04 -10.74
C HIS A 133 9.50 -6.52 -9.36
N ASN A 134 10.21 -7.64 -9.25
CA ASN A 134 10.76 -8.12 -7.98
C ASN A 134 11.81 -7.16 -7.41
N LYS A 135 12.58 -6.50 -8.28
CA LYS A 135 13.66 -5.59 -7.84
C LYS A 135 13.15 -4.18 -7.56
N TYR A 136 12.22 -3.71 -8.36
CA TYR A 136 11.75 -2.32 -8.36
C TYR A 136 10.26 -2.22 -8.06
N GLY A 137 9.64 -3.26 -7.50
CA GLY A 137 8.24 -3.25 -7.09
C GLY A 137 8.00 -2.09 -6.13
N ILE A 138 6.89 -1.39 -6.29
CA ILE A 138 6.65 -0.19 -5.47
C ILE A 138 6.57 -0.51 -3.97
N SER A 139 6.14 -1.72 -3.61
CA SER A 139 6.15 -2.22 -2.23
C SER A 139 7.56 -2.32 -1.64
N GLU A 140 8.60 -2.53 -2.46
CA GLU A 140 9.98 -2.58 -1.98
C GLU A 140 10.44 -1.22 -1.44
N SER A 141 9.86 -0.12 -1.94
CA SER A 141 10.20 1.25 -1.51
C SER A 141 9.30 1.78 -0.41
N PHE A 142 8.05 1.33 -0.33
CA PHE A 142 7.02 1.93 0.52
C PHE A 142 6.27 0.94 1.44
N GLY A 143 6.54 -0.37 1.35
CA GLY A 143 5.81 -1.44 2.06
C GLY A 143 4.44 -1.76 1.44
N ASP A 144 3.86 -2.92 1.78
CA ASP A 144 2.46 -3.27 1.47
C ASP A 144 1.56 -2.92 2.67
N VAL A 145 0.41 -2.33 2.37
CA VAL A 145 -0.63 -2.05 3.37
C VAL A 145 -1.07 -3.30 4.12
N LYS A 146 -1.08 -4.49 3.49
CA LYS A 146 -1.45 -5.74 4.16
C LYS A 146 -0.47 -6.12 5.27
N ASP A 147 0.82 -6.03 5.00
CA ASP A 147 1.86 -6.36 5.97
C ASP A 147 1.80 -5.37 7.13
N ASN A 148 1.65 -4.08 6.82
CA ASN A 148 1.45 -3.04 7.82
C ASN A 148 0.15 -3.23 8.63
N ILE A 149 -0.97 -3.62 8.00
CA ILE A 149 -2.22 -3.90 8.72
C ILE A 149 -2.06 -5.08 9.70
N ASN A 150 -1.33 -6.13 9.32
CA ASN A 150 -1.06 -7.26 10.20
C ASN A 150 -0.21 -6.82 11.39
N GLU A 151 0.87 -6.07 11.15
CA GLU A 151 1.72 -5.50 12.19
C GLU A 151 0.92 -4.62 13.15
N ILE A 152 0.10 -3.69 12.64
CA ILE A 152 -0.78 -2.85 13.46
C ILE A 152 -1.78 -3.69 14.28
N ALA A 153 -2.30 -4.79 13.72
CA ALA A 153 -3.19 -5.68 14.45
C ALA A 153 -2.49 -6.41 15.59
N GLU A 154 -1.25 -6.84 15.38
CA GLU A 154 -0.41 -7.48 16.40
C GLU A 154 0.01 -6.47 17.49
N GLU A 155 0.46 -5.27 17.12
CA GLU A 155 0.81 -4.21 18.06
C GLU A 155 -0.37 -3.83 18.96
N PHE A 156 -1.57 -3.70 18.37
CA PHE A 156 -2.77 -3.42 19.14
C PHE A 156 -3.17 -4.57 20.07
N LEU A 157 -2.99 -5.82 19.63
CA LEU A 157 -3.22 -6.99 20.48
C LEU A 157 -2.25 -7.00 21.67
N LEU A 158 -0.96 -6.76 21.44
CA LEU A 158 0.05 -6.66 22.49
C LEU A 158 -0.27 -5.53 23.48
N TYR A 159 -0.70 -4.37 22.98
CA TYR A 159 -1.18 -3.27 23.82
C TYR A 159 -2.34 -3.72 24.72
N CYS A 160 -3.33 -4.41 24.16
CA CYS A 160 -4.46 -4.94 24.93
C CYS A 160 -4.04 -5.98 25.98
N LEU A 161 -3.11 -6.87 25.65
CA LEU A 161 -2.56 -7.90 26.54
C LEU A 161 -1.77 -7.27 27.69
N ASN A 162 -0.89 -6.30 27.39
CA ASN A 162 -0.11 -5.59 28.40
C ASN A 162 -1.00 -4.89 29.42
N ILE A 163 -2.05 -4.18 28.96
CA ILE A 163 -3.02 -3.55 29.87
C ILE A 163 -3.76 -4.60 30.70
N GLY A 164 -4.16 -5.73 30.08
CA GLY A 164 -4.80 -6.84 30.77
C GLY A 164 -3.93 -7.44 31.88
N GLN A 165 -2.64 -7.65 31.62
CA GLN A 165 -1.67 -8.14 32.60
C GLN A 165 -1.44 -7.14 33.73
N THR A 166 -1.20 -5.87 33.42
CA THR A 166 -1.04 -4.81 34.43
C THR A 166 -2.24 -4.75 35.37
N LYS A 167 -3.46 -4.91 34.85
CA LYS A 167 -4.69 -4.95 35.67
C LYS A 167 -4.77 -6.19 36.57
N ARG A 168 -4.36 -7.37 36.10
CA ARG A 168 -4.31 -8.60 36.93
C ARG A 168 -3.29 -8.45 38.07
N THR A 169 -2.14 -7.83 37.81
CA THR A 169 -1.12 -7.56 38.82
C THR A 169 -1.61 -6.54 39.84
N LEU A 170 -2.26 -5.45 39.42
CA LEU A 170 -2.75 -4.40 40.33
C LEU A 170 -3.93 -4.86 41.21
N LYS A 171 -4.85 -5.68 40.68
CA LYS A 171 -5.97 -6.24 41.45
C LYS A 171 -5.51 -7.19 42.57
N ARG A 172 -4.26 -7.68 42.50
CA ARG A 172 -3.64 -8.50 43.53
C ARG A 172 -3.00 -7.68 44.65
N THR A 173 -2.81 -6.37 44.45
CA THR A 173 -1.98 -5.55 45.35
C THR A 173 -2.74 -4.40 45.99
N TYR A 174 -3.71 -3.75 45.33
CA TYR A 174 -4.44 -2.62 45.91
C TYR A 174 -5.84 -2.47 45.30
N ASP A 175 -6.88 -2.53 46.15
CA ASP A 175 -8.30 -2.46 45.78
C ASP A 175 -8.84 -1.04 45.53
N SER A 176 -7.98 -0.01 45.49
CA SER A 176 -8.41 1.40 45.60
C SER A 176 -7.85 2.39 44.58
N LEU A 177 -7.22 1.94 43.49
CA LEU A 177 -6.84 2.85 42.40
C LEU A 177 -7.87 2.79 41.27
N GLU A 178 -8.81 3.73 41.32
CA GLU A 178 -9.40 4.30 40.11
C GLU A 178 -8.28 5.04 39.33
N ASP A 179 -7.34 4.29 38.73
CA ASP A 179 -6.44 4.90 37.76
C ASP A 179 -7.29 5.24 36.53
N GLU A 180 -7.62 6.53 36.38
CA GLU A 180 -8.48 7.08 35.33
C GLU A 180 -8.03 6.66 33.91
N ARG A 181 -6.74 6.31 33.75
CA ARG A 181 -6.17 5.81 32.49
C ARG A 181 -6.65 4.39 32.14
N PHE A 182 -6.98 3.57 33.14
CA PHE A 182 -7.38 2.17 33.00
C PHE A 182 -8.89 1.94 33.17
N GLY A 183 -9.60 2.88 33.80
CA GLY A 183 -11.02 2.77 34.14
C GLY A 183 -12.00 2.85 32.96
N LYS A 184 -11.60 3.43 31.82
CA LYS A 184 -12.56 3.76 30.75
C LYS A 184 -12.87 2.61 29.77
N TYR A 185 -12.00 1.58 29.68
CA TYR A 185 -12.16 0.44 28.75
C TYR A 185 -12.06 -0.93 29.44
N MET A 186 -12.85 -1.08 30.50
CA MET A 186 -13.59 -2.28 30.89
C MET A 186 -13.16 -3.62 30.25
N PHE A 187 -12.09 -4.20 30.81
CA PHE A 187 -11.91 -5.65 30.85
C PHE A 187 -12.92 -6.25 31.83
N LYS A 188 -13.83 -7.10 31.34
CA LYS A 188 -14.66 -7.97 32.19
C LYS A 188 -14.00 -9.34 32.29
N GLN A 189 -13.91 -9.87 33.51
CA GLN A 189 -13.44 -11.24 33.70
C GLN A 189 -14.43 -12.22 33.04
N TYR A 190 -13.89 -13.17 32.29
CA TYR A 190 -14.63 -14.23 31.63
C TYR A 190 -14.06 -15.58 32.05
N GLY A 191 -14.83 -16.32 32.85
CA GLY A 191 -14.33 -17.54 33.48
C GLY A 191 -13.20 -17.27 34.48
N THR A 192 -12.39 -18.30 34.76
CA THR A 192 -11.30 -18.25 35.75
C THR A 192 -10.07 -17.49 35.29
N SER A 193 -9.82 -17.40 33.98
CA SER A 193 -8.61 -16.77 33.42
C SER A 193 -8.85 -15.75 32.29
N GLY A 194 -10.01 -15.71 31.64
CA GLY A 194 -10.21 -14.82 30.48
C GLY A 194 -10.45 -13.36 30.86
N LEU A 195 -9.96 -12.42 30.03
CA LEU A 195 -10.38 -11.01 30.07
C LEU A 195 -11.09 -10.64 28.76
N ILE A 196 -12.25 -9.98 28.85
CA ILE A 196 -13.00 -9.48 27.69
C ILE A 196 -12.88 -7.96 27.61
N LEU A 197 -12.33 -7.46 26.50
CA LEU A 197 -12.36 -6.04 26.16
C LEU A 197 -13.76 -5.65 25.71
N THR A 198 -14.50 -4.87 26.51
CA THR A 198 -15.93 -4.58 26.23
C THR A 198 -16.18 -3.40 25.29
N SER A 199 -15.15 -2.59 25.00
CA SER A 199 -15.21 -1.43 24.10
C SER A 199 -14.02 -1.40 23.13
N PRO A 200 -13.85 -2.43 22.28
CA PRO A 200 -12.64 -2.60 21.47
C PRO A 200 -12.37 -1.42 20.52
N LYS A 201 -13.40 -0.88 19.87
CA LYS A 201 -13.26 0.27 18.95
C LYS A 201 -12.70 1.50 19.64
N LYS A 202 -13.12 1.76 20.88
CA LYS A 202 -12.70 2.94 21.63
C LYS A 202 -11.29 2.77 22.21
N ALA A 203 -10.97 1.57 22.69
CA ALA A 203 -9.59 1.23 23.07
C ALA A 203 -8.61 1.37 21.88
N PHE A 204 -9.04 0.98 20.68
CA PHE A 204 -8.27 1.17 19.46
C PHE A 204 -8.10 2.65 19.11
N ASP A 205 -9.18 3.45 19.15
CA ASP A 205 -9.10 4.87 18.82
C ASP A 205 -8.19 5.64 19.81
N ASP A 206 -8.23 5.30 21.11
CA ASP A 206 -7.37 5.89 22.15
C ASP A 206 -5.91 5.44 22.01
N TRP A 207 -5.67 4.15 21.70
CA TRP A 207 -4.32 3.64 21.41
C TRP A 207 -3.70 4.38 20.22
N ILE A 208 -4.45 4.51 19.12
CA ILE A 208 -4.04 5.27 17.93
C ILE A 208 -3.66 6.70 18.30
N ASP A 209 -4.45 7.34 19.17
CA ASP A 209 -4.19 8.71 19.59
C ASP A 209 -2.91 8.88 20.39
N SER A 210 -2.51 7.84 21.14
CA SER A 210 -1.30 7.81 21.96
C SER A 210 -0.05 7.31 21.24
N THR A 211 -0.20 6.56 20.15
CA THR A 211 0.90 5.83 19.50
C THR A 211 1.34 6.46 18.18
N TYR A 212 0.42 7.03 17.39
CA TYR A 212 0.73 7.52 16.05
C TYR A 212 0.62 9.05 15.93
N SER A 213 1.39 9.60 14.99
CA SER A 213 1.35 11.03 14.65
C SER A 213 0.03 11.42 13.95
N ASN A 214 -0.36 12.69 14.03
CA ASN A 214 -1.67 13.16 13.53
C ASN A 214 -1.93 12.88 12.04
N SER A 215 -0.88 12.83 11.20
CA SER A 215 -1.01 12.46 9.79
C SER A 215 -1.43 10.99 9.62
N GLN A 216 -0.80 10.08 10.35
CA GLN A 216 -1.01 8.63 10.24
C GLN A 216 -2.37 8.16 10.79
N LYS A 217 -2.93 8.87 11.78
CA LYS A 217 -4.18 8.51 12.47
C LYS A 217 -5.36 8.31 11.50
N ILE A 218 -5.48 9.16 10.49
CA ILE A 218 -6.62 9.13 9.55
C ILE A 218 -6.57 7.87 8.69
N GLY A 219 -5.39 7.54 8.16
CA GLY A 219 -5.18 6.34 7.35
C GLY A 219 -5.48 5.06 8.14
N ILE A 220 -4.94 4.95 9.35
CA ILE A 220 -5.11 3.75 10.17
C ILE A 220 -6.57 3.58 10.63
N ARG A 221 -7.26 4.67 11.02
CA ARG A 221 -8.68 4.63 11.39
C ARG A 221 -9.59 4.15 10.27
N LYS A 222 -9.29 4.45 9.00
CA LYS A 222 -10.05 3.93 7.84
C LYS A 222 -9.92 2.41 7.69
N MET A 223 -8.86 1.81 8.22
CA MET A 223 -8.58 0.37 8.14
C MET A 223 -9.04 -0.40 9.38
N LYS A 224 -9.63 0.29 10.38
CA LYS A 224 -10.03 -0.26 11.68
C LYS A 224 -10.78 -1.59 11.61
N ASP A 225 -11.79 -1.71 10.73
CA ASP A 225 -12.58 -2.94 10.64
C ASP A 225 -11.77 -4.12 10.07
N LYS A 226 -10.77 -3.87 9.20
CA LYS A 226 -9.85 -4.91 8.70
C LYS A 226 -8.85 -5.35 9.78
N ILE A 227 -8.32 -4.41 10.54
CA ILE A 227 -7.42 -4.68 11.68
C ILE A 227 -8.12 -5.60 12.68
N PHE A 228 -9.36 -5.28 13.07
CA PHE A 228 -10.14 -6.14 13.95
C PHE A 228 -10.43 -7.53 13.35
N TYR A 229 -10.61 -7.65 12.04
CA TYR A 229 -10.81 -8.95 11.39
C TYR A 229 -9.57 -9.86 11.51
N LEU A 230 -8.37 -9.28 11.49
CA LEU A 230 -7.10 -10.00 11.48
C LEU A 230 -6.58 -10.37 12.87
N MET A 231 -7.13 -9.78 13.94
CA MET A 231 -6.73 -10.12 15.30
C MET A 231 -7.04 -11.60 15.62
N PRO A 232 -6.04 -12.44 15.99
CA PRO A 232 -6.15 -13.90 16.16
C PRO A 232 -7.17 -14.44 17.19
N SER A 233 -7.96 -13.61 17.88
CA SER A 233 -8.74 -14.06 19.06
C SER A 233 -10.11 -13.40 19.25
N ILE A 234 -10.71 -12.80 18.21
CA ILE A 234 -12.09 -12.28 18.36
C ILE A 234 -13.12 -13.41 18.30
N LYS A 235 -13.23 -14.20 19.37
CA LYS A 235 -14.48 -14.94 19.62
C LYS A 235 -15.56 -13.89 19.90
N LYS A 236 -16.39 -13.57 18.91
CA LYS A 236 -17.55 -12.68 19.05
C LYS A 236 -18.51 -13.24 20.12
N HIS A 237 -18.34 -12.84 21.37
CA HIS A 237 -19.24 -13.24 22.45
C HIS A 237 -20.41 -12.25 22.51
N GLN A 238 -21.64 -12.76 22.39
CA GLN A 238 -22.84 -11.98 22.67
C GLN A 238 -22.96 -11.77 24.18
N ILE A 239 -22.77 -10.53 24.65
CA ILE A 239 -23.01 -10.18 26.04
C ILE A 239 -24.50 -9.85 26.20
N GLN A 240 -25.31 -10.79 26.70
CA GLN A 240 -26.68 -10.48 27.13
C GLN A 240 -26.65 -9.61 28.39
N LYS A 241 -27.43 -8.53 28.41
CA LYS A 241 -27.72 -7.74 29.60
C LYS A 241 -29.22 -7.44 29.62
N GLY A 242 -29.99 -8.19 30.39
CA GLY A 242 -31.46 -8.04 30.46
C GLY A 242 -32.19 -8.49 29.18
N THR A 243 -33.51 -8.26 29.17
CA THR A 243 -34.50 -8.76 28.19
C THR A 243 -34.39 -8.21 26.77
N MET A 244 -33.34 -7.45 26.42
CA MET A 244 -33.07 -7.05 25.04
C MET A 244 -31.63 -7.41 24.63
N PRO A 245 -31.43 -8.13 23.50
CA PRO A 245 -30.11 -8.45 23.01
C PRO A 245 -29.44 -7.22 22.37
N MET A 246 -28.55 -6.55 23.11
CA MET A 246 -27.59 -5.62 22.51
C MET A 246 -26.38 -6.38 21.96
N ARG A 247 -26.05 -6.16 20.68
CA ARG A 247 -24.83 -6.68 20.04
C ARG A 247 -23.59 -5.93 20.56
N LYS A 248 -23.06 -6.33 21.73
CA LYS A 248 -21.74 -5.89 22.19
C LYS A 248 -20.68 -6.91 21.77
N TYR A 249 -19.68 -6.46 21.02
CA TYR A 249 -18.53 -7.27 20.61
C TYR A 249 -17.42 -7.11 21.65
N GLY A 250 -16.85 -8.21 22.12
CA GLY A 250 -15.69 -8.21 22.99
C GLY A 250 -14.56 -9.09 22.46
N ILE A 251 -13.31 -8.71 22.76
CA ILE A 251 -12.12 -9.50 22.44
C ILE A 251 -11.76 -10.30 23.67
N LEU A 252 -11.73 -11.63 23.56
CA LEU A 252 -11.29 -12.51 24.63
C LEU A 252 -9.77 -12.61 24.57
N LEU A 253 -9.11 -12.14 25.62
CA LEU A 253 -7.70 -12.38 25.88
C LEU A 253 -7.63 -13.68 26.67
N GLU A 254 -7.44 -14.81 25.98
CA GLU A 254 -7.04 -16.06 26.63
C GLU A 254 -5.55 -15.94 26.96
N ASP A 255 -5.10 -16.48 28.10
CA ASP A 255 -3.67 -16.59 28.39
C ASP A 255 -3.05 -17.54 27.37
N THR A 256 -2.65 -17.01 26.22
CA THR A 256 -1.61 -17.63 25.42
C THR A 256 -0.32 -17.42 26.20
N THR A 257 0.11 -18.48 26.88
CA THR A 257 1.45 -18.63 27.44
C THR A 257 2.47 -18.05 26.44
N ILE A 258 3.11 -16.94 26.83
CA ILE A 258 4.43 -16.54 26.31
C ILE A 258 5.45 -17.37 27.09
#